data_AF-A0A7C5Q135-F1
#
_entry.id   AF-A0A7C5Q135-F1
#
_cell.length_a   1.000
_cell.length_b   1.000
_cell.length_c   1.000
_cell.angle_alpha   90.00
_cell.angle_beta   90.00
_cell.angle_gamma   90.00
#
_symmetry.space_group_name_H-M   'P 1'
#
loop_
_entity.id
_entity.type
_entity.pdbx_description
1 polymer ?
#
loop_
_entity_poly.entity_id
_entity_poly.type
_entity_poly.pdbx_seq_one_letter_code
_entity_poly.pdbx_strand_id
1 'polypeptide(L)'
;GAAVKLWRERAWAELAQRLSDERNCRIILSGGPTERDLCRRIAEQVSPKPLIAAGETSLGKLAALMSRASLVIGPDTGPLKLAAAVGTSTLQLYGPVDPLKFGPWGTPQRHRLVTANLPCQPCNAIAYSPQEAEAHFCVRGLSVQSVLSQAIELLPD
;
A
#
# COMPACT_ATOMS: atom_id res chain seq x y z
N GLY A 1 -9.28 6.50 1.92
CA GLY A 1 -9.63 6.32 0.50
C GLY A 1 -10.98 5.61 0.39
N ALA A 2 -11.53 5.41 -0.81
CA ALA A 2 -12.76 4.63 -0.97
C ALA A 2 -12.60 3.22 -0.40
N ALA A 3 -13.65 2.67 0.24
CA ALA A 3 -13.58 1.40 0.96
C ALA A 3 -13.13 0.23 0.06
N VAL A 4 -13.54 0.24 -1.20
CA VAL A 4 -13.18 -0.77 -2.21
C VAL A 4 -11.68 -0.79 -2.57
N LYS A 5 -10.93 0.27 -2.23
CA LYS A 5 -9.47 0.34 -2.42
C LYS A 5 -8.69 -0.25 -1.25
N LEU A 6 -9.34 -0.62 -0.15
CA LEU A 6 -8.65 -1.09 1.04
C LEU A 6 -8.28 -2.57 0.90
N TRP A 7 -7.03 -2.88 1.24
CA TRP A 7 -6.59 -4.26 1.39
C TRP A 7 -6.92 -4.80 2.79
N ARG A 8 -6.81 -6.12 2.97
CA ARG A 8 -7.19 -6.78 4.22
C ARG A 8 -6.14 -6.54 5.29
N GLU A 9 -6.56 -6.26 6.52
CA GLU A 9 -5.67 -6.07 7.68
C GLU A 9 -4.65 -7.22 7.82
N ARG A 10 -5.14 -8.46 7.82
CA ARG A 10 -4.29 -9.66 7.87
C ARG A 10 -3.25 -9.74 6.75
N ALA A 11 -3.57 -9.22 5.57
CA ALA A 11 -2.66 -9.25 4.43
C ALA A 11 -1.54 -8.21 4.59
N TRP A 12 -1.84 -7.05 5.20
CA TRP A 12 -0.80 -6.09 5.60
C TRP A 12 0.13 -6.65 6.66
N ALA A 13 -0.41 -7.32 7.69
CA ALA A 13 0.39 -7.95 8.74
C ALA A 13 1.31 -9.04 8.16
N GLU A 14 0.77 -9.94 7.34
CA GLU A 14 1.55 -11.00 6.68
C GLU A 14 2.64 -10.43 5.77
N LEU A 15 2.31 -9.42 4.95
CA LEU A 15 3.31 -8.77 4.09
C LEU A 15 4.43 -8.12 4.91
N ALA A 16 4.08 -7.40 5.97
CA ALA A 16 5.05 -6.73 6.84
C ALA A 16 5.98 -7.73 7.54
N GLN A 17 5.43 -8.83 8.06
CA GLN A 17 6.22 -9.89 8.68
C GLN A 17 7.20 -10.51 7.67
N ARG A 18 6.72 -10.86 6.48
CA ARG A 18 7.57 -11.48 5.45
C ARG A 18 8.66 -10.55 4.92
N LEU A 19 8.37 -9.27 4.73
CA LEU A 19 9.40 -8.28 4.36
C LEU A 19 10.46 -8.13 5.46
N SER A 20 10.04 -8.20 6.72
CA SER A 20 10.97 -8.17 7.85
C SER A 20 11.84 -9.43 7.87
N ASP A 21 11.25 -10.62 7.74
CA ASP A 21 11.98 -11.89 7.85
C ASP A 21 12.89 -12.14 6.64
N GLU A 22 12.38 -11.91 5.42
CA GLU A 22 13.08 -12.28 4.17
C GLU A 22 14.10 -11.22 3.74
N ARG A 23 13.91 -9.95 4.12
CA ARG A 23 14.76 -8.83 3.66
C ARG A 23 15.25 -7.92 4.78
N ASN A 24 15.07 -8.31 6.05
CA ASN A 24 15.46 -7.52 7.22
C ASN A 24 14.94 -6.07 7.17
N CYS A 25 13.75 -5.89 6.59
CA CYS A 25 13.17 -4.55 6.40
C CYS A 25 12.66 -4.00 7.73
N ARG A 26 13.02 -2.74 8.03
CA ARG A 26 12.35 -1.99 9.08
C ARG A 26 11.01 -1.46 8.58
N ILE A 27 9.93 -1.95 9.18
CA ILE A 27 8.56 -1.57 8.77
C ILE A 27 8.10 -0.29 9.47
N ILE A 28 7.51 0.63 8.70
CA ILE A 28 6.84 1.84 9.20
C ILE A 28 5.41 1.86 8.65
N LEU A 29 4.43 1.95 9.54
CA LEU A 29 3.01 2.05 9.20
C LEU A 29 2.59 3.52 9.23
N SER A 30 2.14 4.03 8.08
CA SER A 30 1.67 5.42 7.92
C SER A 30 0.17 5.47 7.63
N GLY A 31 -0.44 6.63 7.89
CA GLY A 31 -1.88 6.85 7.73
C GLY A 31 -2.33 8.14 8.40
N GLY A 32 -3.61 8.49 8.23
CA GLY A 32 -4.21 9.60 8.96
C GLY A 32 -4.51 9.25 10.42
N PRO A 33 -5.03 10.21 11.20
CA PRO A 33 -5.45 9.96 12.59
C PRO A 33 -6.48 8.82 12.71
N THR A 34 -7.38 8.70 11.72
CA THR A 34 -8.41 7.66 11.63
C THR A 34 -7.87 6.25 11.41
N GLU A 35 -6.67 6.10 10.85
CA GLU A 35 -6.05 4.81 10.59
C GLU A 35 -5.12 4.34 11.73
N ARG A 36 -4.93 5.14 12.78
CA ARG A 36 -4.01 4.79 13.88
C ARG A 36 -4.34 3.44 14.52
N ASP A 37 -5.61 3.15 14.77
CA ASP A 37 -6.01 1.90 15.40
C ASP A 37 -5.84 0.70 14.46
N LEU A 38 -6.06 0.88 13.16
CA LEU A 38 -5.72 -0.13 12.15
C LEU A 38 -4.21 -0.43 12.18
N CYS A 39 -3.37 0.60 12.18
CA CYS A 39 -1.92 0.43 12.26
C CYS A 39 -1.47 -0.26 13.55
N ARG A 40 -2.11 0.00 14.69
CA ARG A 40 -1.81 -0.71 15.94
C ARG A 40 -2.11 -2.21 15.83
N ARG A 41 -3.30 -2.58 15.37
CA ARG A 41 -3.68 -3.99 15.22
C ARG A 41 -2.76 -4.74 14.25
N ILE A 42 -2.32 -4.09 13.17
CA ILE A 42 -1.30 -4.65 12.26
C ILE A 42 0.03 -4.83 13.01
N ALA A 43 0.50 -3.81 13.72
CA ALA A 43 1.79 -3.84 14.42
C ALA A 43 1.84 -4.89 15.54
N GLU A 44 0.71 -5.24 16.14
CA GLU A 44 0.60 -6.30 17.16
C GLU A 44 0.80 -7.71 16.59
N GLN A 45 0.65 -7.88 15.28
CA GLN A 45 0.81 -9.16 14.58
C GLN A 45 2.21 -9.35 13.96
N VAL A 46 3.11 -8.37 14.13
CA VAL A 46 4.40 -8.34 13.41
C VAL A 46 5.57 -8.18 14.39
N SER A 47 6.62 -8.98 14.19
CA SER A 47 7.87 -8.94 14.97
C SER A 47 9.10 -8.88 14.05
N PRO A 48 10.07 -7.97 14.29
CA PRO A 48 10.05 -6.89 15.28
C PRO A 48 8.91 -5.89 15.06
N LYS A 49 8.47 -5.27 16.15
CA LYS A 49 7.29 -4.38 16.14
C LYS A 49 7.49 -3.20 15.17
N PRO A 50 6.59 -3.00 14.19
CA PRO A 50 6.65 -1.86 13.29
C PRO A 50 6.56 -0.51 14.01
N LEU A 51 7.19 0.52 13.46
CA LEU A 51 6.97 1.89 13.89
C LEU A 51 5.62 2.39 13.38
N ILE A 52 4.83 3.03 14.24
CA ILE A 52 3.55 3.62 13.86
C ILE A 52 3.72 5.14 13.71
N ALA A 53 3.59 5.62 12.47
CA ALA A 53 3.59 7.05 12.13
C ALA A 53 2.18 7.57 11.79
N ALA A 54 1.16 6.71 11.85
CA ALA A 54 -0.22 7.07 11.56
C ALA A 54 -0.77 8.10 12.56
N GLY A 55 -1.26 9.22 12.02
CA GLY A 55 -1.72 10.37 12.80
C GLY A 55 -0.60 11.24 13.40
N GLU A 56 0.67 10.92 13.17
CA GLU A 56 1.84 11.65 13.72
C GLU A 56 2.52 12.56 12.70
N THR A 57 2.06 12.54 11.44
CA THR A 57 2.71 13.25 10.33
C THR A 57 1.79 14.31 9.73
N SER A 58 2.35 15.51 9.50
CA SER A 58 1.79 16.45 8.54
C SER A 58 2.20 16.04 7.12
N LEU A 59 1.63 16.65 6.08
CA LEU A 59 1.99 16.35 4.69
C LEU A 59 3.50 16.45 4.43
N GLY A 60 4.14 17.53 4.90
CA GLY A 60 5.59 17.71 4.75
C GLY A 60 6.42 16.68 5.53
N LYS A 61 5.99 16.32 6.75
CA LYS A 61 6.66 15.26 7.54
C LYS A 61 6.51 13.89 6.87
N LEU A 62 5.34 13.61 6.28
CA LEU A 62 5.10 12.37 5.54
C LEU A 62 6.00 12.31 4.29
N ALA A 63 6.12 13.41 3.56
CA ALA A 63 7.01 13.52 2.40
C ALA A 63 8.48 13.23 2.80
N ALA A 64 8.95 13.85 3.88
CA ALA A 64 10.32 13.65 4.39
C ALA A 64 10.55 12.24 4.96
N LEU A 65 9.52 11.61 5.51
CA LEU A 65 9.58 10.21 5.94
C LEU A 65 9.69 9.29 4.72
N MET A 66 8.83 9.50 3.71
CA MET A 66 8.79 8.70 2.49
C MET A 66 10.08 8.83 1.68
N SER A 67 10.68 10.01 1.58
CA SER A 67 11.93 10.23 0.85
C SER A 67 13.13 9.47 1.41
N ARG A 68 13.02 8.97 2.64
CA ARG A 68 14.04 8.15 3.31
C ARG A 68 13.73 6.65 3.27
N ALA A 69 12.56 6.26 2.80
CA ALA A 69 12.19 4.85 2.67
C ALA A 69 12.78 4.27 1.38
N SER A 70 13.14 2.99 1.39
CA SER A 70 13.56 2.28 0.18
C SER A 70 12.39 1.95 -0.75
N LEU A 71 11.21 1.74 -0.17
CA LEU A 71 9.99 1.37 -0.87
C LEU A 71 8.76 1.83 -0.09
N VAL A 72 7.74 2.34 -0.78
CA VAL A 72 6.42 2.62 -0.20
C VAL A 72 5.37 1.74 -0.89
N ILE A 73 4.61 0.99 -0.10
CA ILE A 73 3.55 0.08 -0.57
C ILE A 73 2.22 0.61 -0.06
N GLY A 74 1.20 0.67 -0.92
CA GLY A 74 -0.11 1.17 -0.51
C GLY A 74 -1.18 1.09 -1.60
N PRO A 75 -2.43 1.41 -1.26
CA PRO A 75 -3.49 1.59 -2.25
C PRO A 75 -3.25 2.86 -3.08
N ASP A 76 -3.81 2.89 -4.30
CA ASP A 76 -3.75 4.02 -5.25
C ASP A 76 -4.40 5.31 -4.71
N THR A 77 -3.67 6.01 -3.84
CA THR A 77 -4.13 7.15 -3.03
C THR A 77 -3.08 8.27 -2.97
N GLY A 78 -3.46 9.44 -2.45
CA GLY A 78 -2.61 10.63 -2.34
C GLY A 78 -1.22 10.36 -1.73
N PRO A 79 -1.10 9.67 -0.58
CA PRO A 79 0.20 9.34 0.01
C PRO A 79 1.14 8.58 -0.93
N LEU A 80 0.60 7.69 -1.76
CA LEU A 80 1.42 6.91 -2.68
C LEU A 80 1.92 7.75 -3.87
N LYS A 81 1.11 8.72 -4.32
CA LYS A 81 1.56 9.73 -5.29
C LYS A 81 2.63 10.64 -4.72
N LEU A 82 2.51 11.00 -3.44
CA LEU A 82 3.55 11.77 -2.73
C LEU A 82 4.87 11.01 -2.67
N ALA A 83 4.84 9.71 -2.35
CA ALA A 83 6.04 8.87 -2.35
C ALA A 83 6.75 8.88 -3.71
N ALA A 84 5.99 8.75 -4.81
CA ALA A 84 6.56 8.85 -6.15
C ALA A 84 7.13 10.24 -6.43
N ALA A 85 6.45 11.31 -6.03
CA ALA A 85 6.90 12.69 -6.23
C ALA A 85 8.20 13.03 -5.49
N VAL A 86 8.45 12.43 -4.32
CA VAL A 86 9.72 12.57 -3.59
C VAL A 86 10.80 11.59 -4.05
N GLY A 87 10.55 10.85 -5.14
CA GLY A 87 11.49 9.93 -5.74
C GLY A 87 11.58 8.58 -5.05
N THR A 88 10.68 8.19 -4.16
CA THR A 88 10.75 6.86 -3.54
C THR A 88 10.12 5.81 -4.44
N SER A 89 10.73 4.62 -4.53
CA SER A 89 10.13 3.49 -5.24
C SER A 89 8.75 3.18 -4.66
N THR A 90 7.78 2.86 -5.51
CA THR A 90 6.39 2.60 -5.06
C THR A 90 5.85 1.30 -5.62
N LEU A 91 5.16 0.55 -4.78
CA LEU A 91 4.31 -0.57 -5.21
C LEU A 91 2.85 -0.25 -4.92
N GLN A 92 2.07 -0.09 -5.98
CA GLN A 92 0.70 0.42 -5.90
C GLN A 92 -0.33 -0.69 -6.07
N LEU A 93 -1.19 -0.87 -5.07
CA LEU A 93 -2.28 -1.83 -5.13
C LEU A 93 -3.49 -1.19 -5.81
N TYR A 94 -3.81 -1.65 -7.02
CA TYR A 94 -4.89 -1.12 -7.84
C TYR A 94 -6.14 -2.00 -7.78
N GLY A 95 -7.28 -1.34 -7.60
CA GLY A 95 -8.60 -1.94 -7.59
C GLY A 95 -9.43 -1.54 -8.81
N PRO A 96 -10.51 -0.76 -8.64
CA PRO A 96 -11.46 -0.50 -9.72
C PRO A 96 -11.00 0.57 -10.72
N VAL A 97 -10.04 1.41 -10.34
CA VAL A 97 -9.62 2.61 -11.09
C VAL A 97 -8.64 2.25 -12.19
N ASP A 98 -8.82 2.88 -13.36
CA ASP A 98 -7.95 2.73 -14.53
C ASP A 98 -6.50 3.18 -14.25
N PRO A 99 -5.52 2.25 -14.24
CA PRO A 99 -4.12 2.59 -14.02
C PRO A 99 -3.52 3.39 -15.18
N LEU A 100 -4.07 3.35 -16.40
CA LEU A 100 -3.58 4.19 -17.50
C LEU A 100 -3.88 5.68 -17.26
N LYS A 101 -4.95 5.98 -16.51
CA LYS A 101 -5.35 7.36 -16.18
C LYS A 101 -4.75 7.86 -14.88
N PHE A 102 -4.62 6.98 -13.89
CA PHE A 102 -4.29 7.37 -12.52
C PHE A 102 -3.01 6.74 -11.97
N GLY A 103 -2.32 5.95 -12.81
CA GLY A 103 -1.10 5.21 -12.53
C GLY A 103 0.04 6.05 -11.95
N PRO A 104 1.09 5.38 -11.45
CA PRO A 104 2.32 6.05 -11.07
C PRO A 104 2.90 6.85 -12.24
N TRP A 105 3.39 8.05 -11.91
CA TRP A 105 4.26 8.80 -12.79
C TRP A 105 5.69 8.25 -12.64
N GLY A 106 6.45 8.20 -13.73
CA GLY A 106 7.83 7.70 -13.73
C GLY A 106 7.98 6.33 -14.41
N THR A 107 9.11 5.67 -14.15
CA THR A 107 9.46 4.42 -14.88
C THR A 107 8.90 3.18 -14.19
N PRO A 108 8.46 2.14 -14.94
CA PRO A 108 7.99 0.88 -14.38
C PRO A 108 9.03 0.14 -13.50
N GLN A 109 10.31 0.43 -13.70
CA GLN A 109 11.40 -0.12 -12.90
C GLN A 109 11.39 0.42 -11.46
N ARG A 110 10.86 1.63 -11.24
CA ARG A 110 10.82 2.29 -9.93
C ARG A 110 9.42 2.28 -9.32
N HIS A 111 8.39 2.36 -10.17
CA HIS A 111 7.00 2.44 -9.74
C HIS A 111 6.19 1.34 -10.41
N ARG A 112 5.79 0.33 -9.63
CA ARG A 112 5.00 -0.79 -10.11
C ARG A 112 3.58 -0.73 -9.58
N LEU A 113 2.68 -1.35 -10.32
CA LEU A 113 1.30 -1.55 -9.92
C LEU A 113 0.98 -3.05 -9.85
N VAL A 114 0.11 -3.40 -8.91
CA VAL A 114 -0.40 -4.77 -8.73
C VAL A 114 -1.90 -4.73 -8.83
N THR A 115 -2.46 -5.56 -9.71
CA THR A 115 -3.88 -5.71 -9.97
C THR A 115 -4.30 -7.17 -9.79
N ALA A 116 -5.57 -7.38 -9.44
CA ALA A 116 -6.16 -8.72 -9.39
C ALA A 116 -6.52 -9.27 -10.78
N ASN A 117 -6.33 -8.49 -11.85
CA ASN A 117 -6.62 -8.83 -13.24
C ASN A 117 -8.05 -9.38 -13.43
N LEU A 118 -9.02 -8.68 -12.84
CA LEU A 118 -10.42 -9.08 -12.90
C LEU A 118 -11.05 -8.67 -14.25
N PRO A 119 -11.99 -9.45 -14.80
CA PRO A 119 -12.65 -9.12 -16.07
C PRO A 119 -13.36 -7.76 -16.09
N CYS A 120 -13.78 -7.28 -14.93
CA CYS A 120 -14.43 -5.98 -14.81
C CYS A 120 -13.47 -4.79 -14.75
N GLN A 121 -12.14 -5.00 -14.71
CA GLN A 121 -11.18 -3.92 -14.56
C GLN A 121 -10.78 -3.30 -15.92
N PRO A 122 -10.79 -1.96 -16.06
CA PRO A 122 -11.23 -0.96 -15.07
C PRO A 122 -12.74 -0.69 -15.15
N CYS A 123 -13.47 -0.85 -14.03
CA CYS A 123 -14.89 -0.48 -13.95
C CYS A 123 -15.10 0.95 -13.44
N ASN A 124 -14.07 1.55 -12.81
CA ASN A 124 -14.09 2.86 -12.16
C ASN A 124 -15.17 3.03 -11.06
N ALA A 125 -15.82 1.95 -10.63
CA ALA A 125 -16.81 1.98 -9.57
C ALA A 125 -16.11 2.10 -8.19
N ILE A 126 -16.12 3.30 -7.64
CA ILE A 126 -15.53 3.62 -6.32
C ILE A 126 -16.57 3.98 -5.25
N ALA A 127 -17.81 4.21 -5.66
CA ALA A 127 -18.90 4.69 -4.80
C ALA A 127 -19.66 3.53 -4.14
N TYR A 128 -18.93 2.57 -3.58
CA TYR A 128 -19.49 1.51 -2.75
C TYR A 128 -19.48 1.94 -1.28
N SER A 129 -20.58 1.66 -0.57
CA SER A 129 -20.58 1.72 0.89
C SER A 129 -19.53 0.76 1.48
N PRO A 130 -19.07 0.96 2.73
CA PRO A 130 -18.17 0.03 3.38
C PRO A 130 -18.68 -1.42 3.37
N GLN A 131 -19.99 -1.62 3.56
CA GLN A 131 -20.62 -2.94 3.56
C GLN A 131 -20.58 -3.60 2.19
N GLU A 132 -20.90 -2.85 1.12
CA GLU A 132 -20.82 -3.36 -0.26
C GLU A 132 -19.36 -3.66 -0.64
N ALA A 133 -18.43 -2.79 -0.24
CA ALA A 133 -17.00 -2.94 -0.52
C ALA A 133 -16.41 -4.26 0.02
N GLU A 134 -16.98 -4.85 1.07
CA GLU A 134 -16.54 -6.14 1.59
C GLU A 134 -16.76 -7.30 0.61
N ALA A 135 -17.81 -7.21 -0.22
CA ALA A 135 -18.14 -8.21 -1.23
C ALA A 135 -17.28 -8.07 -2.51
N HIS A 136 -16.52 -6.99 -2.66
CA HIS A 136 -15.73 -6.73 -3.87
C HIS A 136 -14.28 -7.25 -3.74
N PHE A 137 -13.88 -8.09 -4.69
CA PHE A 137 -12.61 -8.82 -4.64
C PHE A 137 -11.39 -8.03 -5.13
N CYS A 138 -11.51 -6.80 -5.63
CA CYS A 138 -10.44 -6.09 -6.33
C CYS A 138 -9.10 -5.97 -5.56
N VAL A 139 -8.91 -4.97 -4.71
CA VAL A 139 -7.69 -4.87 -3.89
C VAL A 139 -7.66 -6.00 -2.85
N ARG A 140 -8.82 -6.33 -2.27
CA ARG A 140 -8.96 -7.37 -1.23
C ARG A 140 -8.48 -8.75 -1.68
N GLY A 141 -8.62 -9.07 -2.96
CA GLY A 141 -8.27 -10.36 -3.55
C GLY A 141 -6.79 -10.52 -3.89
N LEU A 142 -6.02 -9.42 -3.86
CA LEU A 142 -4.57 -9.50 -4.06
C LEU A 142 -3.95 -10.45 -3.03
N SER A 143 -3.16 -11.40 -3.53
CA SER A 143 -2.42 -12.33 -2.69
C SER A 143 -1.17 -11.65 -2.13
N VAL A 144 -0.83 -11.96 -0.88
CA VAL A 144 0.39 -11.44 -0.25
C VAL A 144 1.62 -11.86 -1.04
N GLN A 145 1.65 -13.10 -1.55
CA GLN A 145 2.74 -13.60 -2.38
C GLN A 145 2.99 -12.76 -3.63
N SER A 146 1.94 -12.35 -4.35
CA SER A 146 2.06 -11.53 -5.57
C SER A 146 2.57 -10.11 -5.28
N VAL A 147 2.17 -9.54 -4.14
CA VAL A 147 2.65 -8.24 -3.69
C VAL A 147 4.10 -8.34 -3.22
N LEU A 148 4.43 -9.37 -2.44
CA LEU A 148 5.76 -9.56 -1.89
C LEU A 148 6.83 -9.79 -2.98
N SER A 149 6.56 -10.63 -3.97
CA SER A 149 7.53 -10.90 -5.05
C SER A 149 7.94 -9.61 -5.76
N GLN A 150 6.98 -8.74 -6.04
CA GLN A 150 7.24 -7.44 -6.65
C GLN A 150 7.90 -6.45 -5.70
N ALA A 151 7.57 -6.50 -4.40
CA ALA A 151 8.24 -5.67 -3.40
C ALA A 151 9.72 -6.02 -3.29
N ILE A 152 10.06 -7.31 -3.27
CA ILE A 152 11.42 -7.84 -3.23
C ILE A 152 12.25 -7.36 -4.43
N GLU A 153 11.67 -7.34 -5.63
CA GLU A 153 12.35 -6.84 -6.84
C GLU A 153 12.57 -5.33 -6.86
N LEU A 154 11.77 -4.56 -6.09
CA LEU A 154 11.89 -3.11 -5.99
C LEU A 154 12.82 -2.64 -4.88
N LEU A 155 13.11 -3.52 -3.91
CA LEU A 155 14.02 -3.21 -2.83
C LEU A 155 15.46 -3.18 -3.36
N PRO A 156 16.29 -2.21 -2.92
CA PRO A 156 17.71 -2.23 -3.22
C PRO A 156 18.38 -3.49 -2.64
N ASP A 157 19.51 -3.86 -3.23
CA ASP A 157 20.36 -4.96 -2.75
C ASP A 157 20.86 -4.74 -1.31
#